data_AF-A0A5J6MN97-F1
#
_entry.id   AF-A0A5J6MN97-F1
#
_cell.length_a   1.000
_cell.length_b   1.000
_cell.length_c   1.000
_cell.angle_alpha   90.00
_cell.angle_beta   90.00
_cell.angle_gamma   90.00
#
_symmetry.space_group_name_H-M   'P 1'
#
loop_
_entity.id
_entity.type
_entity.pdbx_description
1 polymer ?
#
loop_
_entity_poly.entity_id
_entity_poly.type
_entity_poly.pdbx_seq_one_letter_code
_entity_poly.pdbx_strand_id
1 'polypeptide(L)' 'MFKTLMSNFLRDESGATAIEYGLIVALVSVAAIVALTTLGGSLNNIFSLISSTLSTAAAAGKA' A
#
# COMPACT_ATOMS: atom_id res chain seq x y z
N MET A 1 -40.74 -16.67 13.91
CA MET A 1 -39.54 -16.82 13.05
C MET A 1 -38.92 -15.47 12.70
N PHE A 2 -39.66 -14.54 12.05
CA PHE A 2 -39.13 -13.22 11.64
C PHE A 2 -38.62 -12.35 12.82
N LYS A 3 -39.34 -12.36 13.94
CA LYS A 3 -38.96 -11.62 15.17
C LYS A 3 -37.61 -12.07 15.76
N THR A 4 -37.25 -13.34 15.57
CA THR A 4 -35.98 -13.91 16.04
C THR A 4 -34.81 -13.50 15.15
N LEU A 5 -35.02 -13.44 13.83
CA LEU A 5 -34.01 -12.96 12.88
C LEU A 5 -33.62 -11.50 13.13
N MET A 6 -34.61 -10.61 13.30
CA MET A 6 -34.35 -9.20 13.64
C MET A 6 -33.65 -9.05 15.00
N SER A 7 -34.05 -9.83 16.00
CA SER A 7 -33.42 -9.75 17.33
C SER A 7 -31.98 -10.27 17.33
N ASN A 8 -31.65 -11.23 16.47
CA ASN A 8 -30.28 -11.74 16.34
C ASN A 8 -29.41 -10.78 15.53
N PHE A 9 -29.95 -10.15 14.49
CA PHE A 9 -29.24 -9.13 13.70
C PHE A 9 -28.93 -7.87 14.53
N LEU A 10 -29.86 -7.43 15.38
CA LEU A 10 -29.64 -6.30 16.30
C LEU A 10 -28.68 -6.62 17.45
N ARG A 11 -28.41 -7.91 17.71
CA ARG A 11 -27.44 -8.38 18.71
C ARG A 11 -26.12 -8.81 18.08
N ASP A 12 -25.97 -8.63 16.77
CA ASP A 12 -24.76 -9.01 16.05
C ASP A 12 -23.71 -7.89 16.15
N GLU A 13 -22.71 -8.13 17.00
CA GLU A 13 -21.62 -7.19 17.29
C GLU A 13 -20.45 -7.37 16.31
N SER A 14 -20.57 -8.33 15.38
CA SER A 14 -19.61 -8.62 14.31
C SER A 14 -19.33 -7.39 13.44
N GLY A 15 -20.33 -6.51 13.27
CA GLY A 15 -20.15 -5.22 12.59
C GLY A 15 -19.32 -4.22 13.40
N ALA A 16 -19.47 -4.20 14.73
CA ALA A 16 -18.68 -3.34 15.61
C ALA A 16 -17.20 -3.78 15.67
N THR A 17 -16.94 -5.08 15.66
CA THR A 17 -15.58 -5.64 15.57
C THR A 17 -14.93 -5.36 14.21
N ALA A 18 -15.72 -5.35 13.13
CA ALA A 18 -15.21 -4.99 11.80
C ALA A 18 -14.69 -3.54 11.73
N ILE A 19 -15.26 -2.60 12.50
CA ILE A 19 -14.78 -1.21 12.50
C ILE A 19 -13.48 -1.06 13.29
N GLU A 20 -13.29 -1.81 14.37
CA GLU A 20 -12.07 -1.76 15.18
C GLU A 20 -10.86 -2.30 14.41
N TYR A 21 -10.97 -3.51 13.86
CA TYR A 21 -9.91 -4.07 13.03
C TYR A 21 -9.78 -3.33 11.69
N GLY A 22 -10.88 -2.80 11.16
CA GLY A 22 -10.88 -1.96 9.96
C GLY A 22 -10.06 -0.68 10.12
N LEU A 23 -10.15 -0.01 11.27
CA LEU A 23 -9.34 1.18 11.58
C LEU A 23 -7.85 0.85 11.67
N ILE A 24 -7.49 -0.26 12.32
CA ILE A 24 -6.09 -0.71 12.44
C ILE A 24 -5.51 -1.01 11.05
N VAL A 25 -6.24 -1.76 10.23
CA VAL A 25 -5.82 -2.08 8.85
C VAL A 25 -5.71 -0.81 8.00
N ALA A 26 -6.62 0.16 8.16
CA ALA A 26 -6.55 1.43 7.47
C ALA A 26 -5.27 2.21 7.82
N LEU A 27 -4.91 2.29 9.10
CA LEU A 27 -3.69 2.99 9.55
C LEU A 27 -2.41 2.30 9.04
N VAL A 28 -2.34 0.96 9.09
CA VAL A 28 -1.21 0.20 8.55
C VAL A 28 -1.10 0.38 7.04
N SER A 29 -2.23 0.38 6.32
CA SER A 29 -2.27 0.58 4.87
C SER A 29 -1.73 1.94 4.47
N VAL A 30 -2.12 3.01 5.17
CA VAL A 30 -1.61 4.37 4.92
C VAL A 30 -0.09 4.43 5.13
N ALA A 31 0.40 3.87 6.24
CA ALA A 31 1.84 3.80 6.50
C ALA A 31 2.60 3.01 5.42
N ALA A 32 2.03 1.88 4.97
CA ALA A 32 2.60 1.08 3.90
C ALA A 32 2.67 1.85 2.56
N ILE A 33 1.60 2.59 2.20
CA ILE A 33 1.57 3.41 0.98
C ILE A 33 2.70 4.45 1.00
N VAL A 34 2.89 5.15 2.12
CA VAL A 34 3.96 6.17 2.26
C VAL A 34 5.34 5.54 2.15
N ALA A 35 5.57 4.41 2.83
CA ALA A 35 6.83 3.69 2.78
C ALA A 35 7.15 3.20 1.37
N LEU A 36 6.17 2.58 0.69
CA LEU A 36 6.32 2.08 -0.68
C LEU A 36 6.54 3.21 -1.69
N THR A 37 5.90 4.36 -1.49
CA THR A 37 6.11 5.55 -2.34
C THR A 37 7.55 6.05 -2.24
N THR A 38 8.07 6.15 -1.02
CA THR A 38 9.45 6.59 -0.75
C THR A 38 10.47 5.59 -1.30
N LEU A 39 10.22 4.30 -1.11
CA LEU A 39 11.03 3.22 -1.65
C LEU A 39 11.04 3.26 -3.19
N GLY A 40 9.87 3.41 -3.81
CA GLY A 40 9.73 3.54 -5.25
C GLY A 40 10.53 4.72 -5.82
N GLY A 41 10.49 5.88 -5.15
CA GLY A 41 11.32 7.03 -5.53
C GLY A 41 12.81 6.74 -5.46
N SER A 42 13.27 6.07 -4.39
CA SER A 42 14.69 5.70 -4.23
C SER A 42 15.15 4.71 -5.30
N LEU A 43 14.33 3.71 -5.60
CA LEU A 43 14.62 2.74 -6.67
C LEU A 43 14.68 3.42 -8.04
N ASN A 44 13.74 4.33 -8.34
CA ASN A 44 13.74 5.08 -9.59
C ASN A 44 15.03 5.91 -9.75
N ASN A 45 15.48 6.57 -8.67
CA ASN A 45 16.74 7.32 -8.70
C ASN A 45 17.95 6.43 -9.00
N ILE A 46 18.02 5.25 -8.39
CA ILE A 46 19.09 4.28 -8.64
C ILE A 46 19.08 3.83 -10.10
N PHE A 47 17.92 3.42 -10.62
CA PHE A 47 17.81 2.97 -12.01
C PHE A 47 18.08 4.10 -13.01
N SER A 48 17.67 5.33 -12.70
CA SER A 48 17.98 6.50 -13.52
C SER A 48 19.49 6.77 -13.57
N LEU A 49 20.19 6.64 -12.44
CA LEU A 49 21.64 6.81 -12.37
C LEU A 49 22.37 5.73 -13.17
N ILE A 50 21.95 4.48 -13.04
CA ILE A 50 22.48 3.35 -13.83
C ILE A 50 22.26 3.61 -15.32
N SER A 51 21.04 3.98 -15.72
CA SER A 51 20.68 4.26 -17.11
C SER A 51 21.54 5.40 -17.68
N SER A 52 21.68 6.51 -16.96
CA SER A 52 22.50 7.65 -17.36
C SER A 52 23.98 7.27 -17.51
N THR A 53 24.51 6.50 -16.56
CA THR A 53 25.91 6.06 -16.58
C THR A 53 26.16 5.16 -17.78
N LEU A 54 25.27 4.20 -18.02
CA LEU A 54 25.37 3.28 -19.16
C LEU A 54 25.28 4.02 -20.50
N SER A 55 24.34 4.97 -20.62
CA SER A 55 24.21 5.79 -21.83
C SER A 55 25.46 6.63 -22.09
N THR A 56 26.04 7.21 -21.03
CA THR A 56 27.27 8.01 -21.14
C THR A 56 28.46 7.15 -21.58
N ALA A 57 28.64 5.97 -20.95
CA ALA A 57 29.69 5.03 -21.32
C ALA A 57 29.53 4.53 -22.77
N ALA A 58 28.30 4.22 -23.19
CA ALA A 58 28.01 3.81 -24.56
C ALA A 58 28.30 4.92 -25.59
N ALA A 59 28.06 6.18 -25.25
CA ALA A 59 28.39 7.32 -26.11
C ALA A 59 29.91 7.54 -26.21
N ALA A 60 30.64 7.40 -25.10
CA ALA A 60 32.10 7.53 -25.08
C ALA A 60 32.82 6.48 -25.94
N GLY A 61 32.30 5.24 -25.99
CA GLY A 61 32.84 4.20 -26.87
C GLY A 61 32.50 4.35 -28.36
N LYS A 62 31.69 5.35 -28.73
CA LYS A 62 31.37 5.67 -30.13
C LYS A 62 32.18 6.83 -30.72
N ALA A 63 32.94 7.54 -29.89
CA ALA A 63 33.92 8.55 -30.31
C ALA A 63 35.28 7.88 -30.57
#